data_AF-A0A838JBB9-F1
#
_entry.id   AF-A0A838JBB9-F1
#
_cell.length_a   1.000
_cell.length_b   1.000
_cell.length_c   1.000
_cell.angle_alpha   90.00
_cell.angle_beta   90.00
_cell.angle_gamma   90.00
#
_symmetry.space_group_name_H-M   'P 1'
#
loop_
_entity.id
_entity.type
_entity.pdbx_description
1 polymer ?
#
loop_
_entity_poly.entity_id
_entity_poly.type
_entity_poly.pdbx_seq_one_letter_code
_entity_poly.pdbx_strand_id
1 'polypeptide(L)' 'MTALELLHELQIRDIHLTCVDAKLRVNAPKGAVTPEIRTVLVEQKDALLALLSEEAAQAAETDQEGQATDDVPLQ' A
#
# COMPACT_ATOMS: atom_id res chain seq x y z
N MET A 1 5.99 -0.57 15.05
CA MET A 1 5.16 -0.88 13.89
C MET A 1 5.90 -0.49 12.64
N THR A 2 5.83 -1.31 11.61
CA THR A 2 6.35 -1.03 10.27
C THR A 2 5.33 -0.23 9.47
N ALA A 3 5.78 0.42 8.39
CA ALA A 3 4.90 1.18 7.50
C ALA A 3 3.84 0.30 6.81
N LEU A 4 4.14 -0.97 6.55
CA LEU A 4 3.20 -1.95 5.99
C LEU A 4 2.10 -2.33 7.01
N GLU A 5 2.46 -2.60 8.26
CA GLU A 5 1.49 -2.86 9.32
C GLU A 5 0.55 -1.66 9.53
N LEU A 6 1.09 -0.44 9.47
CA LEU A 6 0.30 0.78 9.55
C LEU A 6 -0.68 0.90 8.36
N LEU A 7 -0.22 0.62 7.14
CA LEU A 7 -1.08 0.69 5.95
C LEU A 7 -2.24 -0.31 6.06
N HIS A 8 -1.97 -1.52 6.54
CA HIS A 8 -2.99 -2.55 6.76
C HIS A 8 -4.00 -2.13 7.86
N GLU A 9 -3.52 -1.61 8.98
CA GLU A 9 -4.37 -1.04 10.06
C GLU A 9 -5.26 0.10 9.54
N LEU A 10 -4.73 0.97 8.68
CA LEU A 10 -5.47 2.08 8.09
C LEU A 10 -6.53 1.57 7.11
N GLN A 11 -6.21 0.59 6.28
CA GLN A 11 -7.14 0.00 5.32
C GLN A 11 -8.32 -0.69 6.01
N ILE A 12 -8.09 -1.37 7.14
CA ILE A 12 -9.16 -1.95 7.99
C ILE A 12 -10.12 -0.87 8.50
N ARG A 13 -9.63 0.36 8.71
CA ARG A 13 -10.42 1.51 9.18
C ARG A 13 -11.02 2.33 8.03
N ASP A 14 -11.03 1.79 6.81
CA ASP A 14 -11.50 2.47 5.59
C ASP A 14 -10.66 3.71 5.23
N ILE A 15 -9.40 3.73 5.67
CA ILE A 15 -8.43 4.80 5.37
C ILE A 15 -7.52 4.33 4.25
N HIS A 16 -7.68 4.93 3.07
CA HIS A 16 -6.92 4.61 1.87
C HIS A 16 -5.84 5.66 1.62
N LEU A 17 -4.58 5.21 1.57
CA LEU A 17 -3.43 6.02 1.20
C LEU A 17 -3.10 5.79 -0.28
N THR A 18 -2.89 6.88 -1.01
CA THR A 18 -2.49 6.82 -2.43
C THR A 18 -1.39 7.82 -2.70
N CYS A 19 -0.43 7.50 -3.56
CA CYS A 19 0.58 8.44 -4.03
C CYS A 19 0.14 9.02 -5.39
N VAL A 20 0.01 10.35 -5.48
CA VAL A 20 -0.37 11.05 -6.71
C VAL A 20 0.55 12.24 -6.89
N ASP A 21 1.25 12.35 -8.03
CA ASP A 21 2.19 13.45 -8.32
C ASP A 21 3.25 13.66 -7.22
N ALA A 22 3.84 12.57 -6.72
CA ALA A 22 4.78 12.56 -5.60
C ALA A 22 4.22 13.16 -4.28
N LYS A 23 2.89 13.18 -4.13
CA LYS A 23 2.20 13.63 -2.92
C LYS A 23 1.38 12.48 -2.34
N LEU A 24 1.49 12.30 -1.02
CA LEU A 24 0.67 11.36 -0.27
C LEU A 24 -0.75 11.93 -0.13
N ARG A 25 -1.72 11.25 -0.73
CA ARG A 25 -3.14 11.55 -0.65
C ARG A 25 -3.82 10.57 0.31
N VAL A 26 -4.53 11.13 1.29
CA VAL A 26 -5.23 10.37 2.31
C VAL A 26 -6.73 10.49 2.04
N ASN A 27 -7.37 9.38 1.69
CA ASN A 27 -8.81 9.26 1.60
C ASN A 27 -9.29 8.53 2.85
N ALA A 28 -10.12 9.19 3.65
CA ALA A 28 -10.61 8.65 4.90
C ALA A 28 -12.01 9.19 5.19
N PRO A 29 -12.90 8.41 5.84
CA PRO A 29 -14.20 8.91 6.26
C PRO A 29 -14.05 10.00 7.35
N LYS A 30 -15.09 10.83 7.50
CA LYS A 30 -15.10 11.92 8.48
C LYS A 30 -14.86 11.38 9.89
N GLY A 31 -13.79 11.84 10.53
CA GLY A 31 -13.42 11.44 11.90
C GLY A 31 -12.42 10.28 11.97
N ALA A 32 -12.06 9.64 10.86
CA ALA A 32 -11.08 8.55 10.85
C ALA A 32 -9.62 9.05 10.91
N VAL A 33 -9.35 10.26 10.39
CA VAL A 33 -8.04 10.92 10.54
C VAL A 33 -8.00 11.63 11.88
N THR A 34 -7.55 10.91 12.90
CA THR A 34 -7.26 11.50 14.21
C THR A 34 -5.92 12.26 14.18
N PRO A 35 -5.69 13.22 15.09
CA PRO A 35 -4.40 13.91 15.18
C PRO A 35 -3.23 12.95 15.43
N GLU A 36 -3.45 11.85 16.18
CA GLU A 36 -2.45 10.80 16.36
C GLU A 36 -2.07 10.13 15.05
N ILE A 37 -3.07 9.72 14.25
CA ILE A 37 -2.85 9.13 12.92
C ILE A 37 -2.13 10.13 12.00
N ARG A 38 -2.49 11.41 12.07
CA ARG A 38 -1.83 12.46 11.29
C ARG A 38 -0.34 12.61 11.65
N THR A 39 0.02 12.52 12.92
CA THR A 39 1.43 12.57 13.36
C THR A 39 2.20 11.38 12.81
N VAL A 40 1.65 10.18 12.97
CA VAL A 40 2.28 8.94 12.47
C VAL A 40 2.43 8.97 10.94
N LEU A 41 1.43 9.48 10.21
CA LEU A 41 1.49 9.67 8.75
C LEU A 41 2.60 10.62 8.32
N VAL A 42 2.90 11.66 9.12
CA VAL A 42 3.96 12.63 8.82
C VAL A 42 5.34 12.04 9.16
N GLU A 43 5.46 11.35 10.30
CA GLU A 43 6.71 10.68 10.70
C GLU A 43 7.09 9.56 9.74
N GLN A 44 6.10 8.78 9.28
CA GLN A 44 6.29 7.67 8.35
C GLN A 44 6.13 8.09 6.88
N LYS A 45 5.93 9.39 6.59
CA LYS A 45 5.59 9.87 5.23
C LYS A 45 6.58 9.39 4.18
N ASP A 46 7.87 9.50 4.47
CA ASP A 46 8.95 9.14 3.54
C ASP A 46 8.97 7.63 3.27
N ALA A 47 8.80 6.83 4.33
CA ALA A 47 8.69 5.38 4.24
C ALA A 47 7.42 4.93 3.48
N LEU A 48 6.29 5.59 3.71
CA LEU A 48 5.02 5.34 3.00
C LEU A 48 5.13 5.71 1.52
N LEU A 49 5.81 6.81 1.19
CA LEU A 49 6.05 7.21 -0.20
C LEU A 49 6.95 6.21 -0.93
N ALA A 50 8.00 5.71 -0.28
CA ALA A 50 8.88 4.67 -0.83
C ALA A 50 8.09 3.38 -1.08
N LEU A 51 7.35 2.88 -0.08
CA LEU A 51 6.50 1.70 -0.19
C LEU A 51 5.45 1.83 -1.29
N LEU A 52 4.70 2.93 -1.32
CA LEU A 52 3.66 3.15 -2.35
C LEU A 52 4.25 3.26 -3.76
N SER A 53 5.49 3.76 -3.89
CA SER A 53 6.19 3.82 -5.18
C SER A 53 6.71 2.45 -5.61
N GLU A 54 7.27 1.68 -4.68
CA GLU A 54 7.70 0.29 -4.90
C GLU A 54 6.54 -0.64 -5.19
N GLU A 55 5.41 -0.46 -4.50
CA GLU A 55 4.19 -1.26 -4.70
C GLU A 55 3.50 -0.88 -6.02
N ALA A 56 3.51 0.39 -6.42
CA ALA A 56 3.05 0.79 -7.75
C ALA A 56 3.93 0.21 -8.88
N ALA A 57 5.25 0.09 -8.65
CA ALA A 57 6.16 -0.59 -9.58
C ALA A 57 5.87 -2.10 -9.62
N GLN A 58 5.74 -2.75 -8.46
CA GLN A 58 5.43 -4.18 -8.36
C GLN A 58 4.04 -4.53 -8.92
N ALA A 59 3.04 -3.67 -8.71
CA ALA A 59 1.69 -3.86 -9.27
C ALA A 59 1.70 -3.77 -10.81
N ALA A 60 2.63 -3.01 -11.40
CA ALA A 60 2.83 -2.98 -12.85
C ALA A 60 3.59 -4.21 -13.36
N GLU A 61 4.42 -4.83 -12.53
CA GLU A 61 5.18 -6.05 -12.87
C GLU A 61 4.41 -7.36 -12.59
N THR A 62 3.34 -7.32 -11.78
CA THR A 62 2.54 -8.51 -11.41
C THR A 62 1.56 -8.96 -12.51
N ASP A 63 1.43 -8.26 -13.64
CA ASP A 63 0.67 -8.75 -14.81
C ASP A 63 1.46 -9.79 -15.65
N GLN A 64 2.62 -10.27 -15.16
CA GLN A 64 3.46 -11.25 -15.84
C GLN A 64 3.53 -12.63 -15.15
N GLU A 65 2.50 -13.09 -14.44
CA GLU A 65 2.38 -14.53 -14.08
C GLU A 65 0.98 -15.07 -14.39
N GLY A 66 0.50 -14.77 -15.60
CA GLY A 66 -0.35 -15.69 -16.34
C GLY A 66 0.50 -16.52 -17.30
N GLN A 67 0.66 -17.81 -16.97
CA GLN A 67 0.84 -18.95 -17.90
C GLN A 67 2.24 -19.55 -18.10
N ALA A 68 2.53 -20.64 -17.36
CA ALA A 68 3.07 -21.88 -17.92
C ALA A 68 2.96 -23.06 -16.93
N THR A 69 1.98 -23.96 -17.22
CA THR A 69 1.94 -25.42 -16.93
C THR A 69 2.01 -25.87 -15.47
N ASP A 70 0.95 -26.35 -14.80
CA ASP A 70 0.15 -27.55 -15.13
C ASP A 70 0.71 -28.41 -16.27
N ASP A 71 1.82 -29.11 -16.02
CA ASP A 71 2.19 -30.33 -16.74
C ASP A 71 2.57 -31.37 -15.70
N VAL A 72 1.63 -32.29 -15.46
CA VAL A 72 1.81 -33.50 -14.64
C VAL A 72 2.77 -34.44 -15.38
N PRO A 73 3.96 -34.78 -14.85
CA PRO A 73 4.76 -35.82 -15.46
C PRO A 73 4.13 -37.17 -15.13
N LEU A 74 3.48 -37.76 -16.14
CA LEU A 74 3.12 -39.18 -16.17
C LEU A 74 4.36 -39.97 -16.58
N GLN A 75 5.03 -40.63 -15.61
CA GLN A 75 5.85 -41.82 -15.84
C GLN A 75 5.74 -42.81 -14.67
#